data_AF-A0A1Q3C335-F1
#
_entry.id   AF-A0A1Q3C335-F1
#
_cell.length_a   1.000
_cell.length_b   1.000
_cell.length_c   1.000
_cell.angle_alpha   90.00
_cell.angle_beta   90.00
_cell.angle_gamma   90.00
#
_symmetry.space_group_name_H-M   'P 1'
#
loop_
_entity.id
_entity.type
_entity.pdbx_description
1 polymer ?
#
loop_
_entity_poly.entity_id
_entity_poly.type
_entity_poly.pdbx_seq_one_letter_code
_entity_poly.pdbx_strand_id
1 'polypeptide(L)'
;MHHRFLHHAIATHILPKAGGFDEVTHMEAYTMFHIITGQKINVPMLIINHMHAMHNRENARLPYSNIITKILMQFGVDLSGELHHSLQSADKLGKGALGRMGFKKHKRLGTWIPREEN
;
A
#
# COMPACT_ATOMS: atom_id res chain seq x y z
N MET A 1 0.79 9.18 16.82
CA MET A 1 0.30 8.76 15.49
C MET A 1 1.07 7.59 14.86
N HIS A 2 2.42 7.61 14.81
CA HIS A 2 3.23 6.60 14.10
C HIS A 2 3.12 5.16 14.63
N HIS A 3 2.99 4.98 15.94
CA HIS A 3 2.92 3.64 16.54
C HIS A 3 1.67 2.86 16.12
N ARG A 4 0.50 3.51 15.99
CA ARG A 4 -0.76 2.85 15.59
C ARG A 4 -0.73 2.37 14.15
N PHE A 5 -0.17 3.17 13.24
CA PHE A 5 -0.02 2.80 11.84
C PHE A 5 0.92 1.62 11.70
N LEU A 6 2.08 1.68 12.37
CA LEU A 6 3.06 0.61 12.36
C LEU A 6 2.50 -0.68 12.99
N HIS A 7 1.82 -0.56 14.13
CA HIS A 7 1.17 -1.70 14.78
C HIS A 7 0.11 -2.35 13.89
N HIS A 8 -0.71 -1.55 13.20
CA HIS A 8 -1.70 -2.08 12.27
C HIS A 8 -1.04 -2.79 11.09
N ALA A 9 -0.03 -2.17 10.46
CA ALA A 9 0.72 -2.78 9.35
C ALA A 9 1.36 -4.12 9.75
N ILE A 10 1.94 -4.20 10.95
CA ILE A 10 2.51 -5.44 11.50
C ILE A 10 1.41 -6.48 11.73
N ALA A 11 0.30 -6.11 12.39
CA ALA A 11 -0.78 -7.03 12.71
C ALA A 11 -1.55 -7.54 11.49
N THR A 12 -1.63 -6.77 10.40
CA THR A 12 -2.38 -7.16 9.20
C THR A 12 -1.55 -7.85 8.14
N HIS A 13 -0.23 -7.60 8.09
CA HIS A 13 0.67 -8.09 7.03
C HIS A 13 1.86 -8.92 7.50
N ILE A 14 2.18 -8.94 8.80
CA ILE A 14 3.38 -9.64 9.31
C ILE A 14 3.02 -10.79 10.25
N LEU A 15 1.99 -10.64 11.09
CA LEU A 15 1.53 -11.75 11.92
C LEU A 15 0.70 -12.75 11.09
N PRO A 16 0.99 -14.07 11.18
CA PRO A 16 0.19 -15.09 10.52
C PRO A 16 -1.24 -15.05 11.07
N LYS A 17 -2.22 -14.95 10.16
CA LYS A 17 -3.64 -14.98 10.51
C LYS A 17 -4.07 -16.43 10.59
N ALA A 18 -4.42 -16.91 11.79
CA ALA A 18 -4.94 -18.26 11.96
C ALA A 18 -6.17 -18.50 11.05
N GLY A 19 -6.03 -19.45 10.10
CA GLY A 19 -7.01 -19.79 9.06
C GLY A 19 -6.32 -20.21 7.76
N GLY A 20 -7.06 -20.46 6.67
CA GLY A 20 -6.52 -20.88 5.35
C GLY A 20 -5.58 -19.88 4.63
N PHE A 21 -5.02 -18.92 5.37
CA PHE A 21 -3.98 -17.97 4.99
C PHE A 21 -2.65 -18.29 5.70
N ASP A 22 -2.46 -19.53 6.15
CA ASP A 22 -1.27 -20.00 6.89
C ASP A 22 0.00 -20.11 6.02
N GLU A 23 -0.11 -19.83 4.72
CA GLU A 23 1.01 -19.87 3.79
C GLU A 23 1.78 -18.54 3.83
N VAL A 24 2.86 -18.51 4.59
CA VAL A 24 3.84 -17.42 4.57
C VAL A 24 4.56 -17.42 3.23
N THR A 25 4.41 -16.34 2.47
CA THR A 25 5.15 -16.19 1.22
C THR A 25 6.65 -16.00 1.49
N HIS A 26 7.49 -16.42 0.53
CA HIS A 26 8.94 -16.18 0.61
C HIS A 26 9.29 -14.70 0.85
N MET A 27 8.47 -13.80 0.30
CA MET A 27 8.58 -12.35 0.47
C MET A 27 8.29 -11.89 1.91
N GLU A 28 7.25 -12.43 2.54
CA GLU A 28 6.92 -12.17 3.94
C GLU A 28 8.01 -12.71 4.87
N ALA A 29 8.50 -13.94 4.62
CA ALA A 29 9.62 -14.53 5.36
C ALA A 29 10.91 -13.70 5.25
N TYR A 30 11.26 -13.26 4.02
CA TYR A 30 12.40 -12.39 3.77
C TYR A 30 12.29 -11.05 4.52
N THR A 31 11.10 -10.44 4.51
CA THR A 31 10.83 -9.18 5.20
C THR A 31 10.94 -9.35 6.72
N MET A 32 10.34 -10.41 7.27
CA MET A 32 10.43 -10.75 8.70
C MET A 32 11.89 -10.96 9.13
N PHE A 33 12.69 -11.68 8.36
CA PHE A 33 14.10 -11.91 8.65
C PHE A 33 14.88 -10.60 8.81
N HIS A 34 14.72 -9.65 7.89
CA HIS A 34 15.45 -8.38 7.95
C HIS A 34 14.99 -7.48 9.11
N ILE A 35 13.70 -7.52 9.46
CA ILE A 35 13.17 -6.81 10.63
C ILE A 35 13.76 -7.38 11.92
N ILE A 36 13.76 -8.71 12.07
CA ILE A 36 14.27 -9.39 13.27
C ILE A 36 15.77 -9.21 13.43
N THR A 37 16.52 -9.31 12.32
CA THR A 37 17.99 -9.17 12.33
C THR A 37 18.47 -7.72 12.31
N GLY A 38 17.56 -6.75 12.18
CA GLY A 38 17.89 -5.33 12.05
C GLY A 38 18.69 -5.00 10.78
N GLN A 39 18.70 -5.90 9.79
CA GLN A 39 19.42 -5.70 8.54
C GLN A 39 18.65 -4.80 7.58
N LYS A 40 19.38 -4.02 6.78
CA LYS A 40 18.79 -3.13 5.77
C LYS A 40 18.10 -3.97 4.70
N ILE A 41 16.85 -3.62 4.40
CA ILE A 41 16.09 -4.21 3.30
C ILE A 41 16.45 -3.48 2.00
N ASN A 42 16.78 -4.23 0.95
CA ASN A 42 16.86 -3.68 -0.40
C ASN A 42 15.44 -3.49 -0.95
N VAL A 43 14.86 -2.32 -0.67
CA VAL A 43 13.48 -1.97 -1.05
C VAL A 43 13.22 -2.08 -2.56
N PRO A 44 14.10 -1.58 -3.46
CA PRO A 44 13.93 -1.80 -4.90
C PRO A 44 13.80 -3.28 -5.29
N MET A 45 14.65 -4.14 -4.72
CA MET A 45 14.63 -5.58 -5.01
C MET A 45 13.32 -6.23 -4.50
N LEU A 46 12.84 -5.81 -3.32
CA LEU A 46 11.57 -6.27 -2.77
C LEU A 46 10.40 -5.90 -3.69
N ILE A 47 10.37 -4.67 -4.20
CA ILE A 47 9.33 -4.19 -5.13
C ILE A 47 9.32 -5.05 -6.40
N ILE A 48 10.48 -5.27 -7.02
CA ILE A 48 10.60 -6.06 -8.27
C ILE A 48 10.15 -7.50 -8.06
N ASN A 49 10.59 -8.15 -6.98
CA ASN A 49 10.22 -9.54 -6.68
C ASN A 49 8.71 -9.67 -6.44
N HIS A 50 8.08 -8.69 -5.78
CA HIS A 50 6.64 -8.70 -5.58
C HIS A 50 5.86 -8.54 -6.89
N MET A 51 6.29 -7.61 -7.74
CA MET A 51 5.66 -7.39 -9.04
C MET A 51 5.75 -8.65 -9.90
N HIS A 52 6.90 -9.32 -9.92
CA HIS A 52 7.09 -10.57 -10.65
C HIS A 52 6.16 -11.68 -10.12
N ALA A 53 6.02 -11.80 -8.80
CA ALA A 53 5.11 -12.78 -8.19
C ALA A 53 3.62 -12.51 -8.52
N MET A 54 3.22 -11.24 -8.64
CA MET A 54 1.84 -10.86 -8.97
C MET A 54 1.54 -10.93 -10.48
N HIS A 55 2.54 -10.81 -11.35
CA HIS A 55 2.36 -10.88 -12.80
C HIS A 55 1.70 -12.20 -13.25
N ASN A 56 1.97 -13.30 -12.55
CA ASN A 56 1.41 -14.62 -12.85
C ASN A 56 -0.04 -14.81 -12.34
N ARG A 57 -0.64 -13.80 -11.69
CA ARG A 57 -2.01 -13.88 -11.17
C ARG A 57 -2.98 -13.17 -12.12
N GLU A 58 -3.98 -13.90 -12.60
CA GLU A 58 -5.03 -13.37 -13.45
C GLU A 58 -5.77 -12.22 -12.75
N ASN A 59 -5.93 -11.07 -13.41
CA ASN A 59 -6.54 -9.84 -12.87
C ASN A 59 -5.82 -9.19 -11.68
N ALA A 60 -4.56 -9.53 -11.40
CA ALA A 60 -3.83 -8.90 -10.30
C ALA A 60 -3.50 -7.44 -10.60
N ARG A 61 -3.94 -6.55 -9.70
CA ARG A 61 -3.57 -5.14 -9.73
C ARG A 61 -2.08 -5.03 -9.40
N LEU A 62 -1.35 -4.25 -10.19
CA LEU A 62 0.08 -4.05 -9.99
C LEU A 62 0.33 -3.48 -8.59
N PRO A 63 1.01 -4.23 -7.70
CA PRO A 63 1.31 -3.71 -6.38
C PRO A 63 2.36 -2.59 -6.47
N TYR A 64 2.30 -1.65 -5.52
CA TYR A 64 3.21 -0.48 -5.47
C TYR A 64 3.14 0.48 -6.66
N SER A 65 2.15 0.35 -7.56
CA SER A 65 2.00 1.20 -8.76
C SER A 65 2.19 2.68 -8.45
N ASN A 66 1.49 3.21 -7.45
CA ASN A 66 1.57 4.62 -7.07
C ASN A 66 2.98 5.06 -6.60
N ILE A 67 3.73 4.19 -5.93
CA ILE A 67 5.10 4.49 -5.49
C ILE A 67 6.06 4.43 -6.68
N ILE A 68 5.91 3.43 -7.55
CA ILE A 68 6.73 3.27 -8.76
C ILE A 68 6.54 4.47 -9.69
N THR A 69 5.29 4.87 -9.96
CA THR A 69 4.97 6.07 -10.74
C THR A 69 5.70 7.30 -10.17
N LYS A 70 5.68 7.50 -8.85
CA LYS A 70 6.39 8.62 -8.21
C LYS A 70 7.91 8.54 -8.36
N ILE A 71 8.49 7.34 -8.28
CA ILE A 71 9.93 7.12 -8.50
C ILE A 71 10.28 7.49 -9.94
N LEU A 72 9.53 6.98 -10.92
CA LEU A 72 9.75 7.27 -12.34
C LEU A 72 9.67 8.77 -12.63
N MET A 73 8.66 9.45 -12.08
CA MET A 73 8.54 10.92 -12.18
C MET A 73 9.74 11.66 -11.56
N GLN A 74 10.25 11.20 -10.41
CA GLN A 74 11.41 11.80 -9.74
C GLN A 74 12.68 11.70 -10.60
N PHE A 75 12.80 10.64 -11.40
CA PHE A 75 13.91 10.43 -12.33
C PHE A 75 13.67 11.06 -13.71
N GLY A 76 12.58 11.81 -13.90
CA GLY A 76 12.28 12.50 -15.15
C GLY A 76 11.81 11.58 -16.27
N VAL A 77 11.32 10.37 -15.93
CA VAL A 77 10.68 9.49 -16.90
C VAL A 77 9.35 10.12 -17.31
N ASP A 78 9.18 10.32 -18.61
CA ASP A 78 7.94 10.84 -19.17
C ASP A 78 6.84 9.77 -19.17
N LEU A 79 5.75 10.05 -18.46
CA LEU A 79 4.57 9.20 -18.36
C LEU A 79 3.37 9.79 -19.11
N SER A 80 3.55 10.88 -19.88
CA SER A 80 2.47 11.57 -20.58
C SER A 80 1.78 10.74 -21.67
N GLY A 81 2.46 9.72 -22.19
CA GLY A 81 1.92 8.74 -23.13
C GLY A 81 1.14 7.58 -22.49
N GLU A 82 1.08 7.48 -21.16
CA GLU A 82 0.37 6.38 -20.50
C GLU A 82 -1.14 6.60 -20.43
N LEU A 83 -1.89 5.52 -20.69
CA LEU A 83 -3.35 5.54 -20.76
C LEU A 83 -3.95 5.72 -19.35
N HIS A 84 -4.33 6.95 -19.01
CA HIS A 84 -5.03 7.22 -17.76
C HIS A 84 -6.42 6.61 -17.79
N HIS A 85 -6.59 5.47 -17.10
CA HIS A 85 -7.91 4.95 -16.81
C HIS A 85 -8.60 5.84 -15.77
N SER A 86 -9.85 6.22 -16.02
CA SER A 86 -10.67 6.90 -15.01
C SER A 86 -10.75 6.05 -13.74
N LEU A 87 -10.69 6.69 -12.57
CA LEU A 87 -10.83 6.02 -11.27
C LEU A 87 -12.09 5.12 -11.26
N GLN A 88 -11.90 3.83 -11.01
CA GLN A 88 -12.99 2.89 -10.86
C GLN A 88 -13.69 3.08 -9.51
N SER A 89 -14.91 2.58 -9.37
CA SER A 89 -15.63 2.59 -8.09
C SER A 89 -14.84 1.89 -6.97
N ALA A 90 -14.08 0.84 -7.32
CA ALA A 90 -13.20 0.11 -6.41
C ALA A 90 -12.01 0.94 -5.88
N ASP A 91 -11.65 2.03 -6.55
CA ASP A 91 -10.52 2.89 -6.17
C ASP A 91 -10.93 3.97 -5.16
N LYS A 92 -12.24 4.17 -4.99
CA LYS A 92 -12.78 5.18 -4.09
C LYS A 92 -12.83 4.65 -2.67
N LEU A 93 -12.14 5.32 -1.76
CA LEU A 93 -12.25 5.03 -0.33
C LEU A 93 -13.67 5.29 0.18
N GLY A 94 -14.25 4.29 0.83
CA GLY A 94 -15.56 4.41 1.46
C GLY A 94 -15.57 5.43 2.60
N LYS A 95 -16.74 6.01 2.88
CA LYS A 95 -16.94 7.01 3.95
C LYS A 95 -16.40 6.54 5.31
N GLY A 96 -16.61 5.26 5.65
CA GLY A 96 -16.13 4.67 6.90
C GLY A 96 -14.60 4.55 6.97
N ALA A 97 -13.95 4.23 5.85
CA ALA A 97 -12.49 4.15 5.77
C ALA A 97 -11.86 5.54 5.98
N LEU A 98 -12.39 6.57 5.29
CA LEU A 98 -11.96 7.95 5.47
C LEU A 98 -12.20 8.47 6.90
N GLY A 99 -13.32 8.10 7.51
CA GLY A 99 -13.60 8.41 8.92
C GLY A 99 -12.56 7.81 9.87
N ARG A 100 -12.17 6.54 9.66
CA ARG A 100 -11.12 5.85 10.46
C ARG A 100 -9.73 6.43 10.23
N MET A 101 -9.46 6.98 9.05
CA MET A 101 -8.22 7.70 8.73
C MET A 101 -8.18 9.12 9.29
N GLY A 102 -9.20 9.54 10.06
CA GLY A 102 -9.24 10.87 10.66
C GLY A 102 -9.74 11.96 9.73
N PHE A 103 -10.46 11.63 8.65
CA PHE A 103 -11.07 12.63 7.79
C PHE A 103 -12.55 12.85 8.14
N LYS A 104 -13.06 14.05 7.85
CA LYS A 104 -14.48 14.41 7.92
C LYS A 104 -14.91 15.08 6.60
N LYS A 105 -16.15 14.84 6.18
CA LYS A 105 -16.69 15.48 4.98
C LYS A 105 -17.11 16.91 5.34
N HIS A 106 -16.54 17.90 4.68
CA HIS A 106 -16.90 19.30 4.83
C HIS A 106 -18.32 19.53 4.30
N LYS A 107 -19.24 19.98 5.16
CA LYS A 107 -20.68 20.05 4.85
C LYS A 107 -21.00 20.92 3.63
N ARG A 108 -20.30 22.05 3.44
CA ARG A 108 -20.55 22.97 2.30
C ARG A 108 -19.82 22.60 1.02
N LEU A 109 -18.61 22.03 1.13
CA LEU A 109 -17.75 21.78 -0.04
C LEU A 109 -17.88 20.35 -0.55
N GLY A 110 -18.44 19.44 0.24
CA GLY A 110 -18.50 18.02 -0.08
C GLY A 110 -17.13 17.32 -0.13
N THR A 111 -16.04 18.04 0.16
CA THR A 111 -14.66 17.55 0.19
C THR A 111 -14.32 16.91 1.52
N TRP A 112 -13.32 16.02 1.55
CA TRP A 112 -12.81 15.43 2.78
C TRP A 112 -11.66 16.26 3.32
N ILE A 113 -11.76 16.66 4.59
CA ILE A 113 -10.74 17.44 5.31
C ILE A 113 -10.26 16.66 6.54
N PRO A 114 -9.01 16.83 6.98
CA PRO A 114 -8.54 16.28 8.24
C PRO A 114 -9.43 16.70 9.40
N ARG A 115 -9.63 15.82 10.37
CA ARG A 115 -10.15 16.17 11.69
C ARG A 115 -8.98 16.78 12.44
N GLU A 116 -9.14 18.03 12.88
CA GLU A 116 -8.17 18.65 13.78
C GLU A 116 -8.10 17.82 15.07
N GLU A 117 -6.88 17.52 15.51
CA GLU A 117 -6.62 16.94 16.83
C GLU A 117 -6.75 18.09 17.85
N ASN A 118 -7.72 17.96 18.76
CA ASN A 118 -7.75 18.74 20.00
C ASN A 118 -6.88 18.05 21.05
#